data_AF-A0A976H0Z2-F1
#
_entry.id   AF-A0A976H0Z2-F1
#
_cell.length_a   1.000
_cell.length_b   1.000
_cell.length_c   1.000
_cell.angle_alpha   90.00
_cell.angle_beta   90.00
_cell.angle_gamma   90.00
#
_symmetry.space_group_name_H-M   'P 1'
#
loop_
_entity.id
_entity.type
_entity.pdbx_description
1 polymer ?
#
loop_
_entity_poly.entity_id
_entity_poly.type
_entity_poly.pdbx_seq_one_letter_code
_entity_poly.pdbx_strand_id
1 'polypeptide(L)'
;MADSPEQIKKSIKTYTIIGLVLFLFTGITVAVATVPALDIGVHGFDVWDMILGLLIASFKATLVGYVFMHLNHEKKAIYWIFFGSMVFFAFMIALIMSAKSDPIHFNGFNFGLPF
;
A
#
# COMPACT_ATOMS: atom_id res chain seq x y z
N MET A 1 18.86 11.47 -20.77
CA MET A 1 18.18 11.55 -22.07
C MET A 1 18.43 10.23 -22.77
N ALA A 2 17.41 9.58 -23.32
CA ALA A 2 17.58 8.28 -23.98
C ALA A 2 17.96 8.56 -25.44
N ASP A 3 19.26 8.66 -25.69
CA ASP A 3 19.79 9.22 -26.94
C ASP A 3 19.96 8.16 -28.05
N SER A 4 19.52 6.91 -27.82
CA SER A 4 19.51 5.85 -28.84
C SER A 4 18.17 5.09 -28.91
N PRO A 5 17.73 4.66 -30.10
CA PRO A 5 16.50 3.89 -30.28
C PRO A 5 16.51 2.54 -29.54
N GLU A 6 17.69 2.00 -29.24
CA GLU A 6 17.84 0.77 -28.46
C GLU A 6 17.50 0.97 -26.98
N GLN A 7 17.91 2.10 -26.40
CA GLN A 7 17.59 2.43 -25.00
C GLN A 7 16.09 2.64 -24.81
N ILE A 8 15.43 3.27 -25.77
CA ILE A 8 13.97 3.46 -25.75
C ILE A 8 13.25 2.09 -25.78
N LYS A 9 13.63 1.18 -26.69
CA LYS A 9 13.07 -0.17 -26.75
C LYS A 9 13.27 -0.94 -25.44
N LYS A 10 14.44 -0.81 -24.81
CA LYS A 10 14.73 -1.46 -23.52
C LYS A 10 13.82 -0.94 -22.41
N SER A 11 13.64 0.38 -22.29
CA SER A 11 12.76 0.98 -21.28
C SER A 11 11.30 0.58 -21.50
N ILE A 12 10.82 0.61 -22.75
CA ILE A 12 9.46 0.15 -23.09
C ILE A 12 9.27 -1.31 -22.67
N LYS A 13 10.21 -2.20 -23.03
CA LYS A 13 10.13 -3.62 -22.64
C LYS A 13 10.04 -3.80 -21.13
N THR A 14 10.88 -3.09 -20.36
CA THR A 14 10.85 -3.13 -18.89
C THR A 14 9.49 -2.67 -18.35
N TYR A 15 8.98 -1.53 -18.80
CA TYR A 15 7.68 -1.02 -18.35
C TYR A 15 6.51 -1.95 -18.71
N THR A 16 6.52 -2.54 -19.91
CA THR A 16 5.51 -3.50 -20.32
C THR A 16 5.53 -4.77 -19.45
N ILE A 17 6.71 -5.34 -19.18
CA ILE A 17 6.83 -6.54 -18.34
C ILE A 17 6.37 -6.25 -16.92
N ILE A 18 6.84 -5.16 -16.31
CA ILE A 18 6.47 -4.83 -14.93
C ILE A 18 4.97 -4.45 -14.84
N GLY A 19 4.43 -3.75 -15.85
CA GLY A 19 3.00 -3.48 -15.95
C GLY A 19 2.17 -4.77 -15.99
N LEU A 20 2.60 -5.77 -16.78
CA LEU A 20 1.93 -7.07 -16.85
C LEU A 20 2.02 -7.83 -15.51
N VAL A 21 3.18 -7.80 -14.86
CA VAL A 21 3.36 -8.38 -13.52
C VAL A 21 2.40 -7.73 -12.51
N LEU A 22 2.29 -6.40 -12.48
CA LEU A 22 1.35 -5.70 -11.60
C LEU A 22 -0.11 -6.05 -11.90
N PHE A 23 -0.46 -6.25 -13.17
CA PHE A 23 -1.79 -6.69 -13.57
C PHE A 23 -2.09 -8.11 -13.07
N LEU A 24 -1.16 -9.05 -13.23
CA LEU A 24 -1.28 -10.40 -12.70
C LEU A 24 -1.44 -10.41 -11.18
N PHE A 25 -0.61 -9.66 -10.46
CA PHE A 25 -0.75 -9.51 -9.01
C PHE A 25 -2.07 -8.86 -8.59
N THR A 26 -2.69 -8.05 -9.46
CA THR A 26 -4.05 -7.53 -9.22
C THR A 26 -5.09 -8.65 -9.31
N GLY A 27 -4.98 -9.50 -10.33
CA GLY A 27 -5.80 -10.72 -10.42
C GLY A 27 -5.62 -11.62 -9.21
N ILE A 28 -4.38 -11.81 -8.74
CA ILE A 28 -4.08 -12.59 -7.53
C ILE A 28 -4.72 -11.97 -6.30
N THR A 29 -4.64 -10.65 -6.09
CA THR A 29 -5.31 -10.01 -4.94
C THR A 29 -6.83 -10.19 -4.97
N VAL A 30 -7.45 -10.16 -6.15
CA VAL A 30 -8.88 -10.43 -6.29
C VAL A 30 -9.17 -11.91 -6.02
N ALA A 31 -8.35 -12.82 -6.53
CA ALA A 31 -8.52 -14.26 -6.31
C ALA A 31 -8.39 -14.62 -4.83
N VAL A 32 -7.40 -14.07 -4.12
CA VAL A 32 -7.25 -14.22 -2.66
C VAL A 32 -8.50 -13.75 -1.91
N ALA A 33 -9.13 -12.66 -2.36
CA ALA A 33 -10.33 -12.13 -1.70
C ALA A 33 -11.65 -12.82 -2.10
N THR A 34 -11.69 -13.58 -3.21
CA THR A 34 -12.95 -14.08 -3.79
C THR A 34 -13.03 -15.60 -3.93
N VAL A 35 -11.89 -16.29 -3.95
CA VAL A 35 -11.83 -17.75 -4.15
C VAL A 35 -11.73 -18.43 -2.79
N PRO A 36 -12.73 -19.23 -2.37
CA PRO A 36 -12.74 -19.89 -1.05
C PRO A 36 -11.57 -20.86 -0.84
N ALA A 37 -10.98 -21.39 -1.92
CA ALA A 37 -9.81 -22.26 -1.85
C ALA A 37 -8.49 -21.52 -1.55
N LEU A 38 -8.48 -20.19 -1.68
CA LEU A 38 -7.35 -19.32 -1.39
C LEU A 38 -7.55 -18.51 -0.09
N ASP A 39 -8.68 -18.71 0.60
CA ASP A 39 -8.94 -18.22 1.95
C ASP A 39 -7.99 -18.97 2.90
N ILE A 40 -7.02 -18.26 3.47
CA ILE A 40 -6.03 -18.85 4.39
C ILE A 40 -6.49 -18.56 5.82
N GLY A 41 -7.68 -19.05 6.18
CA GLY A 41 -8.31 -18.73 7.46
C GLY A 41 -9.60 -19.51 7.76
N VAL A 42 -10.26 -19.12 8.85
CA VAL A 42 -11.64 -19.56 9.14
C VAL A 42 -12.58 -18.73 8.27
N HIS A 43 -13.39 -19.37 7.41
CA HIS A 43 -14.38 -18.75 6.51
C HIS A 43 -14.87 -17.37 6.98
N GLY A 44 -14.30 -16.30 6.39
CA GLY A 44 -14.51 -14.91 6.81
C GLY A 44 -13.22 -14.09 6.67
N PHE A 45 -13.31 -12.74 6.71
CA PHE A 45 -12.12 -11.88 6.70
C PHE A 45 -11.32 -12.09 7.99
N ASP A 46 -10.26 -12.88 7.94
CA ASP A 46 -9.38 -13.15 9.08
C ASP A 46 -8.13 -12.25 9.04
N VAL A 47 -7.41 -12.21 10.16
CA VAL A 47 -6.14 -11.48 10.31
C VAL A 47 -5.12 -11.96 9.27
N TRP A 48 -5.15 -13.24 8.91
CA TRP A 48 -4.25 -13.84 7.92
C TRP A 48 -4.51 -13.33 6.50
N ASP A 49 -5.77 -13.17 6.09
CA ASP A 49 -6.12 -12.59 4.79
C ASP A 49 -5.73 -11.11 4.71
N MET A 50 -5.90 -10.39 5.82
CA MET A 50 -5.44 -9.00 5.93
C MET A 50 -3.92 -8.91 5.75
N ILE A 51 -3.14 -9.75 6.45
CA ILE A 51 -1.69 -9.76 6.36
C ILE A 51 -1.24 -10.11 4.93
N LEU A 52 -1.82 -11.16 4.34
CA LEU A 52 -1.50 -11.58 2.98
C LEU A 52 -1.84 -10.50 1.95
N GLY A 53 -3.03 -9.90 2.05
CA GLY A 53 -3.45 -8.80 1.19
C GLY A 53 -2.52 -7.59 1.31
N LEU A 54 -2.12 -7.23 2.54
CA LEU A 54 -1.21 -6.11 2.78
C LEU A 54 0.20 -6.40 2.24
N LEU A 55 0.71 -7.64 2.38
CA LEU A 55 1.99 -8.05 1.82
C LEU A 55 2.00 -7.93 0.29
N ILE A 56 0.96 -8.43 -0.38
CA ILE A 56 0.86 -8.32 -1.85
C ILE A 56 0.74 -6.85 -2.26
N ALA A 57 -0.04 -6.05 -1.54
CA ALA A 57 -0.18 -4.62 -1.79
C ALA A 57 1.15 -3.86 -1.62
N SER A 58 1.89 -4.12 -0.55
CA SER A 58 3.21 -3.53 -0.30
C SER A 58 4.20 -3.91 -1.40
N PHE A 59 4.24 -5.17 -1.82
CA PHE A 59 5.12 -5.61 -2.91
C PHE A 59 4.82 -4.88 -4.23
N LYS A 60 3.53 -4.75 -4.59
CA LYS A 60 3.10 -3.98 -5.77
C LYS A 60 3.51 -2.51 -5.66
N ALA A 61 3.30 -1.89 -4.50
CA ALA A 61 3.69 -0.50 -4.26
C ALA A 61 5.20 -0.29 -4.41
N THR A 62 6.02 -1.22 -3.91
CA THR A 62 7.48 -1.18 -4.07
C THR A 62 7.89 -1.31 -5.55
N LEU A 63 7.29 -2.23 -6.32
CA LEU A 63 7.55 -2.35 -7.76
C LEU A 63 7.20 -1.05 -8.52
N VAL A 64 6.07 -0.42 -8.17
CA VAL A 64 5.67 0.86 -8.74
C VAL A 64 6.68 1.96 -8.41
N GLY A 65 7.06 2.10 -7.14
CA GLY A 65 8.04 3.08 -6.72
C GLY A 65 9.40 2.88 -7.39
N TYR A 66 9.88 1.65 -7.42
CA TYR A 66 11.21 1.32 -7.93
C TYR A 66 11.33 1.49 -9.44
N VAL A 67 10.32 1.07 -10.21
CA VAL A 67 10.37 1.03 -11.68
C VAL A 67 9.69 2.25 -12.30
N PHE A 68 8.43 2.53 -11.94
CA PHE A 68 7.64 3.57 -12.60
C PHE A 68 7.91 4.97 -12.04
N MET A 69 8.19 5.09 -10.74
CA MET A 69 8.63 6.36 -10.13
C MET A 69 10.15 6.53 -10.17
N HIS A 70 10.86 5.64 -10.88
CA HIS A 70 12.30 5.68 -11.14
C HIS A 70 13.18 5.87 -9.88
N LEU A 71 12.66 5.53 -8.68
CA LEU A 71 13.33 5.77 -7.41
C LEU A 71 14.73 5.18 -7.39
N ASN A 72 14.95 4.02 -8.03
CA ASN A 72 16.21 3.28 -8.03
C ASN A 72 17.47 4.12 -8.31
N HIS A 73 17.39 5.11 -9.20
CA HIS A 73 18.54 5.94 -9.58
C HIS A 73 18.41 7.40 -9.13
N GLU A 74 17.53 7.67 -8.16
CA GLU A 74 17.32 9.02 -7.65
C GLU A 74 18.30 9.42 -6.57
N LYS A 75 18.33 10.73 -6.28
CA LYS A 75 19.17 11.30 -5.23
C LYS A 75 18.77 10.76 -3.85
N LYS A 76 19.75 10.50 -2.99
CA LYS A 76 19.54 10.02 -1.60
C LYS A 76 18.51 10.87 -0.81
N ALA A 77 18.44 12.18 -1.07
CA ALA A 77 17.46 13.07 -0.44
C ALA A 77 16.01 12.67 -0.72
N ILE A 78 15.70 12.16 -1.92
CA ILE A 78 14.34 11.76 -2.30
C ILE A 78 13.90 10.52 -1.50
N TYR A 79 14.81 9.57 -1.29
CA TYR A 79 14.56 8.40 -0.44
C TYR A 79 14.24 8.81 1.02
N TRP A 80 14.95 9.80 1.56
CA TRP A 80 14.70 10.31 2.91
C TRP A 80 13.33 10.98 3.03
N ILE A 81 12.95 11.81 2.06
CA ILE A 81 11.64 12.47 2.06
C ILE A 81 10.51 11.43 1.90
N PHE A 82 10.68 10.46 0.99
CA PHE A 82 9.71 9.41 0.75
C PHE A 82 9.52 8.50 1.98
N PHE A 83 10.60 8.05 2.59
CA PHE A 83 10.50 7.23 3.80
C PHE A 83 10.00 8.05 4.99
N GLY A 84 10.41 9.31 5.09
CA GLY A 84 9.91 10.27 6.07
C GLY A 84 8.39 10.42 6.01
N SER A 85 7.80 10.52 4.82
CA SER A 85 6.33 10.61 4.69
C SER A 85 5.62 9.33 5.17
N MET A 86 6.21 8.14 4.91
CA MET A 86 5.71 6.87 5.44
C MET A 86 5.74 6.82 6.98
N VAL A 87 6.81 7.33 7.59
CA VAL A 87 6.93 7.45 9.05
C VAL A 87 5.86 8.38 9.60
N PHE A 88 5.67 9.57 9.02
CA PHE A 88 4.62 10.50 9.42
C PHE A 88 3.21 9.91 9.27
N PHE A 89 2.95 9.15 8.21
CA PHE A 89 1.70 8.43 8.03
C PHE A 89 1.45 7.42 9.16
N ALA A 90 2.47 6.64 9.53
CA ALA A 90 2.38 5.70 10.65
C ALA A 90 2.14 6.42 11.99
N PHE A 91 2.80 7.56 12.23
CA PHE A 91 2.54 8.41 13.40
C PHE A 91 1.09 8.91 13.42
N MET A 92 0.54 9.32 12.28
CA MET A 92 -0.85 9.78 12.21
C MET A 92 -1.84 8.68 12.55
N ILE A 93 -1.63 7.45 12.03
CA ILE A 93 -2.42 6.28 12.41
C ILE A 93 -2.31 6.03 13.93
N ALA A 94 -1.09 6.06 14.48
CA ALA A 94 -0.87 5.85 15.91
C ALA A 94 -1.63 6.88 16.76
N LEU A 95 -1.58 8.17 16.40
CA LEU A 95 -2.31 9.22 17.10
C LEU A 95 -3.82 9.00 17.07
N ILE A 96 -4.39 8.62 15.92
CA ILE A 96 -5.83 8.33 15.80
C ILE A 96 -6.21 7.12 16.67
N MET A 97 -5.39 6.08 16.65
CA MET A 97 -5.62 4.88 17.47
C MET A 97 -5.51 5.20 18.97
N SER A 98 -4.55 6.03 19.38
CA SER A 98 -4.41 6.50 20.76
C SER A 98 -5.61 7.33 21.18
N ALA A 99 -6.08 8.26 20.34
CA ALA A 99 -7.27 9.08 20.64
C ALA A 99 -8.55 8.22 20.78
N LYS A 100 -8.71 7.18 19.94
CA LYS A 100 -9.84 6.24 20.06
C LYS A 100 -9.76 5.38 21.32
N SER A 101 -8.54 5.05 21.76
CA SER A 101 -8.31 4.19 22.92
C SER A 101 -8.23 4.98 24.23
N ASP A 102 -8.48 6.30 24.20
CA ASP A 102 -8.43 7.15 25.37
C ASP A 102 -9.55 6.74 26.35
N PRO A 103 -9.23 6.38 27.61
CA PRO A 103 -10.22 5.94 28.59
C PRO A 103 -11.04 7.11 29.19
N ILE A 104 -10.65 8.37 28.92
CA ILE A 104 -11.32 9.56 29.43
C ILE A 104 -12.45 9.93 28.48
N HIS A 105 -13.67 9.50 28.80
CA HIS A 105 -14.87 9.87 28.08
C HIS A 105 -15.68 10.91 28.87
N PHE A 106 -15.93 12.08 28.28
CA PHE A 106 -16.79 13.11 28.88
C PHE A 106 -18.25 12.88 28.46
N ASN A 107 -19.04 12.26 29.34
CA ASN A 107 -20.47 11.97 29.11
C ASN A 107 -21.42 13.17 29.31
N GLY A 108 -20.89 14.34 29.67
CA GLY A 108 -21.68 15.55 29.95
C GLY A 108 -21.94 16.45 28.75
N PHE A 109 -21.54 16.05 27.53
CA PHE A 109 -21.75 16.87 26.33
C PHE A 109 -23.21 16.77 25.87
N ASN A 110 -24.06 17.59 26.46
CA ASN A 110 -25.48 17.66 26.13
C ASN A 110 -25.64 18.49 24.85
N PHE A 111 -25.76 17.84 23.68
CA PHE A 111 -26.00 18.50 22.39
C PHE A 111 -27.38 19.20 22.28
N GLY A 112 -28.15 19.26 23.37
CA GLY A 112 -29.48 19.88 23.40
C GLY A 112 -30.52 19.14 22.57
N LEU A 113 -30.27 17.88 22.20
CA LEU A 113 -31.25 17.05 21.52
C LEU A 113 -32.13 16.36 22.58
N PRO A 114 -33.46 16.54 22.51
CA PRO A 114 -34.39 15.83 23.38
C PRO A 114 -34.34 14.33 23.03
N PHE A 115 -34.23 13.51 24.08
CA PHE A 115 -34.21 12.05 24.03
C PHE A 115 -35.43 11.49 23.28
#